data_AF-A0A658NPQ9-F1
#
_entry.id   AF-A0A658NPQ9-F1
#
_cell.length_a   1.000
_cell.length_b   1.000
_cell.length_c   1.000
_cell.angle_alpha   90.00
_cell.angle_beta   90.00
_cell.angle_gamma   90.00
#
_symmetry.space_group_name_H-M   'P 1'
#
loop_
_entity.id
_entity.type
_entity.pdbx_description
1 polymer ?
#
loop_
_entity_poly.entity_id
_entity_poly.type
_entity_poly.pdbx_seq_one_letter_code
_entity_poly.pdbx_strand_id
1 'polypeptide(L)'
;EEMGRAIGIARNFAVTMGVETKAGAEQLATALADPVRGAADLNSRLAFLDDRTRQYIRTLVDQNNRTEAQRVLLNALVPALADAEQA
;
A
#
# COMPACT_ATOMS: atom_id res chain seq x y z
N GLU A 1 10.21 -17.97 0.23
CA GLU A 1 10.60 -16.72 0.94
C GLU A 1 9.64 -15.55 0.72
N GLU A 2 8.86 -15.51 -0.37
CA GLU A 2 7.83 -14.47 -0.64
C GLU A 2 6.76 -14.31 0.45
N MET A 3 6.33 -15.41 1.09
CA MET A 3 5.35 -15.36 2.18
C MET A 3 5.86 -14.55 3.38
N GLY A 4 7.17 -14.59 3.67
CA GLY A 4 7.77 -13.81 4.77
C GLY A 4 7.73 -12.31 4.51
N ARG A 5 7.93 -11.88 3.24
CA ARG A 5 7.84 -10.47 2.85
C ARG A 5 6.42 -9.92 3.01
N ALA A 6 5.40 -10.66 2.57
CA ALA A 6 4.01 -10.22 2.70
C ALA A 6 3.61 -10.03 4.18
N ILE A 7 4.05 -10.94 5.05
CA ILE A 7 3.81 -10.84 6.50
C ILE A 7 4.56 -9.65 7.11
N GLY A 8 5.81 -9.41 6.70
CA GLY A 8 6.59 -8.25 7.15
C GLY A 8 5.93 -6.92 6.77
N ILE A 9 5.48 -6.77 5.53
CA ILE A 9 4.79 -5.57 5.05
C ILE A 9 3.48 -5.36 5.84
N ALA A 10 2.68 -6.41 6.03
CA ALA A 10 1.44 -6.31 6.78
C ALA A 10 1.66 -5.94 8.25
N ARG A 11 2.73 -6.45 8.87
CA ARG A 11 3.12 -6.09 10.25
C ARG A 11 3.53 -4.63 10.34
N ASN A 12 4.44 -4.16 9.49
CA ASN A 12 4.92 -2.78 9.53
C ASN A 12 3.79 -1.80 9.21
N PHE A 13 2.91 -2.18 8.29
CA PHE A 13 1.67 -1.48 8.02
C PHE A 13 0.79 -1.35 9.28
N ALA A 14 0.57 -2.46 9.98
CA ALA A 14 -0.24 -2.46 11.20
C ALA A 14 0.35 -1.59 12.31
N VAL A 15 1.67 -1.66 12.52
CA VAL A 15 2.39 -0.81 13.48
C VAL A 15 2.21 0.66 13.13
N THR A 16 2.43 1.02 11.86
CA THR A 16 2.30 2.41 11.39
C THR A 16 0.88 2.95 11.55
N MET A 17 -0.12 2.09 11.35
CA MET A 17 -1.53 2.45 11.48
C MET A 17 -2.05 2.38 12.91
N GLY A 18 -1.25 1.90 13.88
CA GLY A 18 -1.67 1.68 15.26
C GLY A 18 -2.77 0.62 15.40
N VAL A 19 -2.82 -0.36 14.49
CA VAL A 19 -3.82 -1.45 14.49
C VAL A 19 -3.17 -2.81 14.68
N GLU A 20 -3.98 -3.83 14.98
CA GLU A 20 -3.50 -5.21 15.07
C GLU A 20 -3.00 -5.74 13.72
N THR A 21 -1.97 -6.60 13.72
CA THR A 21 -1.35 -7.16 12.50
C THR A 21 -2.36 -7.80 11.55
N LYS A 22 -3.37 -8.49 12.09
CA LYS A 22 -4.44 -9.09 11.27
C LYS A 22 -5.29 -8.02 10.58
N ALA A 23 -5.74 -7.02 11.32
CA ALA A 23 -6.50 -5.90 10.78
C ALA A 23 -5.68 -5.11 9.74
N GLY A 24 -4.37 -4.91 9.97
CA GLY A 24 -3.46 -4.30 9.01
C GLY A 24 -3.34 -5.10 7.71
N ALA A 25 -3.24 -6.43 7.80
CA ALA A 25 -3.22 -7.30 6.62
C ALA A 25 -4.54 -7.22 5.82
N GLU A 26 -5.69 -7.18 6.50
CA GLU A 26 -7.01 -7.05 5.87
C GLU A 26 -7.20 -5.69 5.19
N GLN A 27 -6.76 -4.62 5.84
CA GLN A 27 -6.74 -3.26 5.29
C GLN A 27 -5.85 -3.18 4.05
N LEU A 28 -4.63 -3.75 4.11
CA LEU A 28 -3.72 -3.82 2.98
C LEU A 28 -4.34 -4.61 1.81
N ALA A 29 -4.93 -5.77 2.09
CA ALA A 29 -5.61 -6.57 1.07
C ALA A 29 -6.77 -5.80 0.42
N THR A 30 -7.54 -5.05 1.22
CA THR A 30 -8.64 -4.20 0.73
C THR A 30 -8.10 -3.06 -0.14
N ALA A 31 -7.00 -2.43 0.27
CA ALA A 31 -6.34 -1.39 -0.50
C ALA A 31 -5.77 -1.91 -1.84
N LEU A 32 -5.33 -3.17 -1.88
CA LEU A 32 -4.87 -3.81 -3.12
C LEU A 32 -6.04 -4.26 -4.01
N ALA A 33 -7.19 -4.61 -3.43
CA ALA A 33 -8.39 -4.96 -4.20
C ALA A 33 -8.91 -3.78 -5.02
N ASP A 34 -8.81 -2.56 -4.48
CA ASP A 34 -9.06 -1.30 -5.20
C ASP A 34 -7.85 -0.37 -5.05
N PRO A 35 -6.84 -0.47 -5.94
CA PRO A 35 -5.59 0.27 -5.77
C PRO A 35 -5.77 1.78 -5.91
N VAL A 36 -6.86 2.27 -6.52
CA VAL A 36 -7.15 3.72 -6.59
C VAL A 36 -7.62 4.23 -5.22
N ARG A 37 -8.60 3.57 -4.62
CA ARG A 37 -9.11 3.92 -3.28
C ARG A 37 -8.07 3.64 -2.21
N GLY A 38 -7.40 2.48 -2.28
CA GLY A 38 -6.31 2.10 -1.41
C GLY A 38 -5.19 3.13 -1.41
N ALA A 39 -4.69 3.52 -2.59
CA ALA A 39 -3.70 4.57 -2.71
C ALA A 39 -4.15 5.88 -2.04
N ALA A 40 -5.41 6.29 -2.22
CA ALA A 40 -5.93 7.52 -1.64
C ALA A 40 -6.03 7.46 -0.09
N ASP A 41 -6.58 6.37 0.46
CA ASP A 41 -6.73 6.20 1.91
C ASP A 41 -5.36 6.13 2.60
N LEU A 42 -4.47 5.32 2.04
CA LEU A 42 -3.11 5.16 2.56
C LEU A 42 -2.32 6.47 2.48
N ASN A 43 -2.44 7.22 1.39
CA ASN A 43 -1.75 8.49 1.22
C ASN A 43 -2.27 9.56 2.18
N SER A 44 -3.55 9.52 2.56
CA SER A 44 -4.10 10.44 3.55
C SER A 44 -3.43 10.32 4.92
N ARG A 45 -2.82 9.17 5.21
CA ARG A 45 -2.21 8.86 6.51
C ARG A 45 -0.69 8.95 6.46
N LEU A 46 -0.10 8.45 5.38
CA LEU A 46 1.35 8.29 5.23
C LEU A 46 2.00 9.38 4.37
N ALA A 47 1.21 10.15 3.61
CA ALA A 47 1.71 11.15 2.66
C ALA A 47 2.83 10.63 1.74
N PHE A 48 2.76 9.35 1.34
CA PHE A 48 3.82 8.63 0.63
C PHE A 48 3.71 8.67 -0.90
N LEU A 49 2.59 9.17 -1.44
CA LEU A 49 2.33 9.23 -2.88
C LEU A 49 2.25 10.67 -3.39
N ASP A 50 3.10 10.97 -4.36
CA ASP A 50 2.98 12.14 -5.21
C ASP A 50 1.82 12.02 -6.22
N ASP A 51 1.32 13.16 -6.69
CA ASP A 51 0.23 13.25 -7.67
C ASP A 51 0.48 12.45 -8.94
N ARG A 52 1.74 12.40 -9.41
CA ARG A 52 2.11 11.63 -10.61
C ARG A 52 1.88 10.13 -10.42
N THR A 53 2.24 9.59 -9.26
CA THR A 53 2.05 8.16 -8.95
C THR A 53 0.57 7.84 -8.77
N ARG A 54 -0.19 8.73 -8.13
CA ARG A 54 -1.66 8.59 -8.00
C ARG A 54 -2.35 8.57 -9.36
N GLN A 55 -1.97 9.49 -10.26
CA GLN A 55 -2.48 9.50 -11.63
C GLN A 55 -2.07 8.25 -12.40
N TYR A 56 -0.84 7.77 -12.21
CA TYR A 56 -0.38 6.55 -12.87
C TYR A 56 -1.17 5.31 -12.43
N ILE A 57 -1.41 5.12 -11.13
CA ILE A 57 -2.26 4.06 -10.60
C ILE A 57 -3.68 4.14 -11.19
N ARG A 58 -4.26 5.34 -11.24
CA ARG A 58 -5.59 5.57 -11.84
C ARG A 58 -5.61 5.14 -13.31
N THR A 59 -4.62 5.55 -14.10
CA THR A 59 -4.49 5.20 -15.52
C THR A 59 -4.35 3.69 -15.71
N LEU A 60 -3.55 3.01 -14.89
CA LEU A 60 -3.40 1.56 -14.97
C LEU A 60 -4.72 0.83 -14.70
N VAL A 61 -5.49 1.27 -13.70
CA VAL A 61 -6.81 0.67 -13.41
C VAL A 61 -7.81 0.93 -14.53
N ASP A 62 -7.81 2.13 -15.11
CA ASP A 62 -8.64 2.50 -16.25
C ASP A 62 -8.33 1.63 -17.48
N GLN A 63 -7.05 1.33 -17.70
CA GLN A 63 -6.57 0.41 -18.74
C GLN A 63 -6.77 -1.07 -18.42
N ASN A 64 -7.51 -1.42 -17.36
CA ASN A 64 -7.69 -2.79 -16.86
C ASN A 64 -6.40 -3.46 -16.35
N ASN A 65 -5.29 -2.72 -16.25
CA ASN A 65 -3.99 -3.19 -15.76
C ASN A 65 -3.92 -3.16 -14.22
N ARG A 66 -4.86 -3.84 -13.55
CA ARG A 66 -4.95 -3.85 -12.08
C ARG A 66 -3.70 -4.43 -11.40
N THR A 67 -3.11 -5.47 -11.98
CA THR A 67 -1.89 -6.11 -11.44
C THR A 67 -0.72 -5.13 -11.38
N GLU A 68 -0.54 -4.33 -12.43
CA GLU A 68 0.50 -3.30 -12.44
C GLU A 68 0.17 -2.16 -11.47
N ALA A 69 -1.10 -1.76 -11.36
CA ALA A 69 -1.53 -0.77 -10.38
C ALA A 69 -1.22 -1.22 -8.93
N GLN A 70 -1.48 -2.49 -8.62
CA GLN A 70 -1.14 -3.11 -7.34
C GLN A 70 0.36 -3.12 -7.09
N ARG A 71 1.17 -3.45 -8.10
CA ARG A 71 2.64 -3.43 -8.02
C ARG A 71 3.17 -2.04 -7.74
N VAL A 72 2.69 -1.02 -8.46
CA VAL A 72 3.09 0.38 -8.26
C VAL A 72 2.73 0.84 -6.84
N LEU A 73 1.52 0.53 -6.37
CA LEU A 73 1.07 0.86 -5.02
C LEU A 73 1.97 0.20 -3.95
N LEU A 74 2.25 -1.10 -4.09
CA LEU A 74 3.13 -1.82 -3.15
C LEU A 74 4.56 -1.27 -3.15
N ASN A 75 5.11 -0.98 -4.33
CA ASN A 75 6.48 -0.49 -4.47
C ASN A 75 6.65 0.89 -3.81
N ALA A 76 5.64 1.75 -3.91
CA ALA A 76 5.62 3.03 -3.19
C ALA A 76 5.39 2.84 -1.68
N LEU A 77 4.58 1.87 -1.26
CA LEU A 77 4.23 1.66 0.14
C LEU A 77 5.38 1.08 0.97
N VAL A 78 6.15 0.13 0.43
CA VAL A 78 7.25 -0.55 1.14
C VAL A 78 8.25 0.42 1.78
N PRO A 79 8.83 1.42 1.07
CA PRO A 79 9.76 2.36 1.68
C PRO A 79 9.09 3.25 2.73
N ALA A 80 7.83 3.65 2.53
CA ALA A 80 7.10 4.47 3.50
C ALA A 80 6.86 3.73 4.83
N LEU A 81 6.65 2.41 4.78
CA LEU A 81 6.50 1.57 5.97
C LEU A 81 7.83 1.26 6.65
N ALA A 82 8.93 1.20 5.90
CA ALA A 82 10.26 1.06 6.48
C ALA A 82 10.66 2.33 7.23
N ASP A 83 10.40 3.51 6.65
CA ASP A 83 10.66 4.80 7.29
C ASP A 83 9.84 4.96 8.58
N ALA A 84 8.56 4.56 8.55
CA ALA A 84 7.67 4.61 9.71
C ALA A 84 8.00 3.60 10.83
N GLU A 85 8.72 2.51 10.54
CA GLU A 85 9.22 1.59 11.57
C GLU A 85 10.42 2.20 12.34
N GLN A 86 11.17 3.08 11.69
CA GLN A 86 12.41 3.65 12.21
C GLN A 86 12.21 4.99 12.95
N ALA A 87 11.03 5.60 12.84
CA ALA A 87 10.66 6.87 13.47
C ALA A 87 10.04 6.70 14.85
#